data_AF-A0A8J4YJM7-F1
#
_entry.id   AF-A0A8J4YJM7-F1
#
_cell.length_a   1.000
_cell.length_b   1.000
_cell.length_c   1.000
_cell.angle_alpha   90.00
_cell.angle_beta   90.00
_cell.angle_gamma   90.00
#
_symmetry.space_group_name_H-M   'P 1'
#
loop_
_entity.id
_entity.type
_entity.pdbx_description
1 polymer ?
#
loop_
_entity_poly.entity_id
_entity_poly.type
_entity_poly.pdbx_seq_one_letter_code
_entity_poly.pdbx_strand_id
1 'polypeptide(L)'
;MADKTLCLAADETPYRHYDVHNLYGWAQAEPTLRAVQQVTGRRGVVVSRSTFPGSGQWSGHWLGDNRSNWTDMAHSIIGMMEFNLFGIPYVGADICGFFGDATEEMCERWMEVGAFYPYSRNHNSMDATHQVR
;
A
#
# COMPACT_ATOMS: atom_id res chain seq x y z
N MET A 1 -14.53 -17.32 15.63
CA MET A 1 -13.97 -17.66 14.30
C MET A 1 -12.99 -16.56 13.92
N ALA A 2 -11.94 -16.87 13.16
CA ALA A 2 -11.12 -15.80 12.56
C ALA A 2 -11.94 -15.03 11.53
N ASP A 3 -11.79 -13.70 11.47
CA ASP A 3 -12.47 -12.84 10.50
C ASP A 3 -11.45 -12.32 9.48
N LYS A 4 -11.71 -12.57 8.19
CA LYS A 4 -10.91 -12.13 7.03
C LYS A 4 -9.39 -12.42 7.11
N THR A 5 -8.96 -13.40 7.92
CA THR A 5 -7.56 -13.80 8.04
C THR A 5 -7.41 -15.26 8.51
N LEU A 6 -6.17 -15.72 8.71
CA LEU A 6 -5.83 -17.06 9.18
C LEU A 6 -6.31 -17.31 10.62
N CYS A 7 -6.41 -18.58 10.98
CA CYS A 7 -6.70 -18.99 12.35
C CYS A 7 -5.55 -18.56 13.28
N LEU A 8 -5.87 -17.90 14.40
CA LEU A 8 -4.85 -17.45 15.36
C LEU A 8 -4.09 -18.62 16.03
N ALA A 9 -4.66 -19.82 16.02
CA ALA A 9 -4.00 -21.03 16.51
C ALA A 9 -3.08 -21.70 15.46
N ALA A 10 -2.98 -21.15 14.24
CA ALA A 10 -2.07 -21.68 13.23
C ALA A 10 -0.61 -21.61 13.72
N ASP A 11 0.17 -22.64 13.38
CA ASP A 11 1.57 -22.79 13.78
C ASP A 11 2.47 -22.12 12.73
N GLU A 12 3.26 -21.14 13.19
CA GLU A 12 4.32 -20.45 12.45
C GLU A 12 5.65 -20.63 13.21
N THR A 13 5.99 -21.90 13.46
CA THR A 13 7.07 -22.33 14.36
C THR A 13 8.31 -21.42 14.30
N PRO A 14 8.77 -20.88 15.45
CA PRO A 14 8.42 -21.27 16.82
C PRO A 14 7.20 -20.54 17.43
N TYR A 15 6.46 -19.75 16.66
CA TYR A 15 5.37 -18.91 17.17
C TYR A 15 3.99 -19.40 16.73
N ARG A 16 2.95 -18.92 17.41
CA ARG A 16 1.58 -19.03 16.89
C ARG A 16 1.25 -17.80 16.07
N HIS A 17 0.40 -17.96 15.06
CA HIS A 17 -0.09 -16.84 14.26
C HIS A 17 -0.73 -15.74 15.13
N TYR A 18 -1.33 -16.09 16.29
CA TYR A 18 -1.80 -15.13 17.29
C TYR A 18 -0.75 -14.05 17.64
N ASP A 19 0.51 -14.46 17.84
CA ASP A 19 1.59 -13.58 18.30
C ASP A 19 2.24 -12.80 17.15
N VAL A 20 2.17 -13.34 15.93
CA VAL A 20 2.91 -12.83 14.76
C VAL A 20 2.01 -12.35 13.62
N HIS A 21 0.68 -12.33 13.79
CA HIS A 21 -0.28 -11.93 12.77
C HIS A 21 0.09 -10.58 12.11
N ASN A 22 0.35 -9.56 12.93
CA ASN A 22 0.72 -8.22 12.46
C ASN A 22 2.13 -8.16 11.83
N LEU A 23 2.95 -9.19 12.01
CA LEU A 23 4.30 -9.30 11.44
C LEU A 23 4.30 -10.02 10.10
N TYR A 24 3.18 -10.58 9.63
CA TYR A 24 3.15 -11.43 8.44
C TYR A 24 3.68 -10.70 7.18
N GLY A 25 3.13 -9.52 6.86
CA GLY A 25 3.61 -8.74 5.71
C GLY A 25 5.02 -8.17 5.91
N TRP A 26 5.40 -7.86 7.15
CA TRP A 26 6.74 -7.41 7.49
C TRP A 26 7.77 -8.53 7.26
N ALA A 27 7.47 -9.76 7.68
CA ALA A 27 8.32 -10.93 7.51
C ALA A 27 8.47 -11.33 6.02
N GLN A 28 7.49 -11.00 5.18
CA GLN A 28 7.54 -11.22 3.73
C GLN A 28 8.37 -10.16 2.98
N ALA A 29 8.45 -8.93 3.49
CA ALA A 29 9.00 -7.79 2.74
C ALA A 29 10.50 -7.95 2.41
N GLU A 30 11.34 -8.29 3.39
CA GLU A 30 12.78 -8.47 3.17
C GLU A 30 13.10 -9.62 2.20
N PRO A 31 12.56 -10.85 2.39
CA PRO A 31 12.77 -11.94 1.43
C PRO A 31 12.36 -11.56 0.00
N THR A 32 11.26 -10.83 -0.15
CA THR A 32 10.78 -10.37 -1.47
C THR A 32 11.77 -9.41 -2.12
N LEU A 33 12.27 -8.41 -1.38
CA LEU A 33 13.26 -7.47 -1.91
C LEU A 33 14.55 -8.20 -2.28
N ARG A 34 15.05 -9.10 -1.42
CA ARG A 34 16.24 -9.92 -1.69
C ARG A 34 16.07 -10.76 -2.96
N ALA A 35 14.90 -11.38 -3.15
CA ALA A 35 14.61 -12.16 -4.35
C ALA A 35 14.64 -11.30 -5.62
N VAL A 36 14.01 -10.11 -5.59
CA VAL A 36 14.06 -9.16 -6.71
C VAL A 36 15.50 -8.77 -7.03
N GLN A 37 16.32 -8.47 -6.01
CA GLN A 37 17.72 -8.09 -6.18
C GLN A 37 18.56 -9.21 -6.76
N GLN A 38 18.37 -10.45 -6.31
CA GLN A 38 19.10 -11.62 -6.80
C GLN A 38 18.77 -11.92 -8.27
N VAL A 39 17.49 -11.89 -8.65
CA VAL A 39 17.05 -12.22 -10.01
C VAL A 39 17.41 -11.11 -11.00
N THR A 40 17.34 -9.85 -10.58
CA THR A 40 17.56 -8.71 -11.49
C THR A 40 19.00 -8.18 -11.48
N GLY A 41 19.79 -8.48 -10.44
CA GLY A 41 21.10 -7.88 -10.22
C GLY A 41 21.06 -6.37 -9.97
N ARG A 42 19.90 -5.81 -9.62
CA ARG A 42 19.65 -4.37 -9.45
C ARG A 42 19.01 -4.08 -8.10
N ARG A 43 18.92 -2.79 -7.74
CA ARG A 43 18.31 -2.33 -6.47
C ARG A 43 16.89 -2.87 -6.25
N GLY A 44 16.06 -2.86 -7.30
CA GLY A 44 14.65 -3.25 -7.22
C GLY A 44 13.78 -2.28 -6.41
N VAL A 45 12.48 -2.58 -6.36
CA VAL A 45 11.51 -1.92 -5.48
C VAL A 45 10.43 -2.94 -5.09
N VAL A 46 9.95 -2.87 -3.85
CA VAL A 46 8.81 -3.66 -3.36
C VAL A 46 7.82 -2.68 -2.75
N VAL A 47 6.53 -2.87 -3.05
CA VAL A 47 5.44 -2.10 -2.45
C VAL A 47 4.52 -3.11 -1.75
N SER A 48 4.35 -2.96 -0.44
CA SER A 48 3.57 -3.89 0.39
C SER A 48 2.33 -3.22 0.97
N ARG A 49 1.25 -4.00 1.12
CA ARG A 49 0.01 -3.52 1.76
C ARG A 49 0.11 -3.57 3.28
N SER A 50 0.57 -4.68 3.85
CA SER A 50 0.69 -4.83 5.30
C SER A 50 2.08 -4.37 5.75
N THR A 51 2.12 -3.56 6.81
CA THR A 51 3.35 -2.98 7.36
C THR A 51 3.37 -3.08 8.88
N PHE A 52 4.58 -3.10 9.44
CA PHE A 52 4.87 -2.98 10.88
C PHE A 52 6.06 -2.02 11.05
N PRO A 53 6.32 -1.42 12.23
CA PRO A 53 7.52 -0.62 12.44
C PRO A 53 8.80 -1.30 11.92
N GLY A 54 9.55 -0.58 11.08
CA GLY A 54 10.73 -1.11 10.39
C GLY A 54 10.49 -1.62 8.96
N SER A 55 9.24 -1.83 8.52
CA SER A 55 8.94 -2.26 7.14
C SER A 55 9.55 -1.36 6.06
N GLY A 56 9.67 -0.06 6.33
CA GLY A 56 10.25 0.94 5.41
C GLY A 56 11.72 0.70 5.06
N GLN A 57 12.41 -0.18 5.80
CA GLN A 57 13.77 -0.61 5.47
C GLN A 57 13.83 -1.42 4.15
N TRP A 58 12.74 -2.10 3.77
CA TRP A 58 12.73 -3.01 2.61
C TRP A 58 11.61 -2.74 1.60
N SER A 59 10.54 -2.07 1.99
CA SER A 59 9.40 -1.84 1.10
C SER A 59 8.82 -0.44 1.24
N GLY A 60 8.30 0.09 0.13
CA GLY A 60 7.30 1.15 0.17
C GLY A 60 5.91 0.62 0.50
N HIS A 61 4.94 1.53 0.53
CA HIS A 61 3.56 1.24 0.89
C HIS A 61 2.60 2.02 0.00
N TRP A 62 1.41 1.47 -0.27
CA TRP A 62 0.30 2.27 -0.78
C TRP A 62 -0.85 2.20 0.21
N LEU A 63 -1.60 3.29 0.34
CA LEU A 63 -2.62 3.48 1.39
C LEU A 63 -3.88 2.59 1.23
N GLY A 64 -3.84 1.60 0.33
CA GLY A 64 -4.89 0.61 0.17
C GLY A 64 -6.08 1.10 -0.67
N ASP A 65 -7.18 0.37 -0.50
CA ASP A 65 -8.32 0.40 -1.41
C ASP A 65 -9.26 1.59 -1.09
N ASN A 66 -8.80 2.80 -1.43
CA ASN A 66 -9.55 4.05 -1.26
C ASN A 66 -10.72 4.16 -2.27
N ARG A 67 -11.61 5.13 -2.07
CA ARG A 67 -12.72 5.43 -2.96
C ARG A 67 -12.47 6.67 -3.80
N SER A 68 -13.07 6.70 -4.98
CA SER A 68 -13.15 7.83 -5.90
C SER A 68 -14.02 8.95 -5.32
N ASN A 69 -13.54 9.64 -4.27
CA ASN A 69 -14.20 10.80 -3.68
C ASN A 69 -13.20 11.82 -3.09
N TRP A 70 -13.66 13.05 -2.88
CA TRP A 70 -12.84 14.16 -2.35
C TRP A 70 -12.30 13.93 -0.93
N THR A 71 -13.04 13.20 -0.10
CA THR A 71 -12.64 12.92 1.29
C THR A 71 -11.40 12.01 1.33
N ASP A 72 -11.38 10.96 0.52
CA ASP A 72 -10.25 10.03 0.43
C ASP A 72 -9.03 10.67 -0.24
N MET A 73 -9.24 11.60 -1.19
CA MET A 73 -8.17 12.46 -1.70
C MET A 73 -7.53 13.29 -0.57
N ALA A 74 -8.33 13.89 0.31
CA ALA A 74 -7.80 14.64 1.46
C ALA A 74 -7.10 13.72 2.47
N HIS A 75 -7.66 12.53 2.76
CA HIS A 75 -7.07 11.55 3.67
C HIS A 75 -5.72 11.01 3.17
N SER A 76 -5.49 10.97 1.86
CA SER A 76 -4.20 10.55 1.30
C SER A 76 -3.04 11.39 1.83
N ILE A 77 -3.25 12.70 2.04
CA ILE A 77 -2.24 13.63 2.53
C ILE A 77 -1.87 13.28 3.97
N ILE A 78 -2.89 12.98 4.80
CA ILE A 78 -2.71 12.56 6.19
C ILE A 78 -1.92 11.24 6.24
N GLY A 79 -2.38 10.22 5.50
CA GLY A 79 -1.74 8.92 5.47
C GLY A 79 -0.27 8.99 5.04
N MET A 80 0.05 9.80 4.02
CA MET A 80 1.46 9.99 3.63
C MET A 80 2.30 10.64 4.75
N MET A 81 1.78 11.65 5.44
CA MET A 81 2.51 12.28 6.55
C MET A 81 2.74 11.29 7.70
N GLU A 82 1.73 10.52 8.06
CA GLU A 82 1.81 9.48 9.08
C GLU A 82 2.86 8.42 8.73
N PHE A 83 2.86 7.91 7.50
CA PHE A 83 3.83 6.91 7.07
C PHE A 83 5.26 7.44 6.97
N ASN A 84 5.45 8.73 6.69
CA ASN A 84 6.77 9.36 6.83
C ASN A 84 7.24 9.36 8.29
N LEU A 85 6.35 9.60 9.26
CA LEU A 85 6.67 9.48 10.69
C LEU A 85 6.92 8.02 11.10
N PHE A 86 6.22 7.06 10.49
CA PHE A 86 6.44 5.62 10.71
C PHE A 86 7.70 5.07 10.01
N GLY A 87 8.45 5.93 9.29
CA GLY A 87 9.70 5.57 8.63
C GLY A 87 9.54 4.88 7.27
N ILE A 88 8.44 5.13 6.56
CA ILE A 88 8.13 4.55 5.25
C ILE A 88 7.89 5.70 4.24
N PRO A 89 8.96 6.27 3.66
CA PRO A 89 8.84 7.48 2.84
C PRO A 89 8.38 7.23 1.40
N TYR A 90 8.56 6.01 0.86
CA TYR A 90 8.05 5.65 -0.47
C TYR A 90 6.59 5.21 -0.36
N VAL A 91 5.70 6.21 -0.23
CA VAL A 91 4.27 6.03 0.05
C VAL A 91 3.39 6.89 -0.86
N GLY A 92 2.16 6.43 -1.12
CA GLY A 92 1.15 7.16 -1.88
C GLY A 92 -0.22 6.47 -1.83
N ALA A 93 -1.26 7.17 -2.28
CA ALA A 93 -2.59 6.59 -2.48
C ALA A 93 -2.80 6.22 -3.95
N ASP A 94 -3.87 5.48 -4.22
CA ASP A 94 -4.35 5.27 -5.59
C ASP A 94 -5.01 6.55 -6.09
N ILE A 95 -4.31 7.20 -7.03
CA ILE A 95 -4.72 8.47 -7.61
C ILE A 95 -6.02 8.29 -8.40
N CYS A 96 -6.94 9.24 -8.25
CA CYS A 96 -8.32 9.19 -8.71
C CYS A 96 -9.24 8.21 -7.95
N GLY A 97 -8.70 7.42 -7.01
CA GLY A 97 -9.44 6.48 -6.17
C GLY A 97 -9.51 5.07 -6.76
N PHE A 98 -9.53 4.02 -5.93
CA PHE A 98 -9.58 2.64 -6.41
C PHE A 98 -11.02 2.15 -6.64
N PHE A 99 -11.92 2.40 -5.69
CA PHE A 99 -13.32 1.99 -5.75
C PHE A 99 -14.27 3.09 -6.22
N GLY A 100 -15.20 2.71 -7.10
CA GLY A 100 -16.22 3.60 -7.65
C GLY A 100 -15.70 4.45 -8.80
N ASP A 101 -16.62 5.11 -9.50
CA ASP A 101 -16.28 5.87 -10.69
C ASP A 101 -15.75 7.26 -10.36
N ALA A 102 -14.56 7.57 -10.88
CA ALA A 102 -13.99 8.90 -10.78
C ALA A 102 -14.73 9.87 -11.69
N THR A 103 -15.00 11.08 -11.19
CA THR A 103 -15.39 12.19 -12.06
C THR A 103 -14.14 12.84 -12.66
N GLU A 104 -14.28 13.44 -13.84
CA GLU A 104 -13.18 14.11 -14.54
C GLU A 104 -12.51 15.18 -13.66
N GLU A 105 -13.30 16.10 -13.10
CA GLU A 105 -12.80 17.16 -12.20
C GLU A 105 -12.04 16.61 -10.99
N MET A 106 -12.56 15.56 -10.35
CA MET A 106 -11.90 14.97 -9.18
C MET A 106 -10.59 14.28 -9.59
N CYS A 107 -10.58 13.56 -10.72
CA CYS A 107 -9.38 12.88 -11.19
C CYS A 107 -8.31 13.88 -11.63
N GLU A 108 -8.67 15.00 -12.27
CA GLU A 108 -7.75 16.10 -12.58
C GLU A 108 -7.08 16.64 -11.31
N ARG A 109 -7.87 16.96 -10.28
CA ARG A 109 -7.32 17.43 -8.98
C ARG A 109 -6.48 16.38 -8.29
N TRP A 110 -6.88 15.12 -8.34
CA TRP A 110 -6.09 14.06 -7.72
C TRP A 110 -4.80 13.80 -8.50
N MET A 111 -4.78 13.96 -9.82
CA MET A 111 -3.54 13.90 -10.60
C MET A 111 -2.59 15.04 -10.24
N GLU A 112 -3.10 16.26 -10.04
CA GLU A 112 -2.30 17.41 -9.56
C GLU A 112 -1.65 17.12 -8.20
N VAL A 113 -2.42 16.64 -7.23
CA VAL A 113 -1.93 16.31 -5.88
C VAL A 113 -1.02 15.07 -5.91
N GLY A 114 -1.45 14.03 -6.63
CA GLY A 114 -0.82 12.72 -6.73
C GLY A 114 0.51 12.73 -7.48
N ALA A 115 0.74 13.73 -8.35
CA ALA A 115 2.04 13.96 -8.97
C ALA A 115 3.15 14.24 -7.95
N PHE A 116 2.80 14.67 -6.72
CA PHE A 116 3.74 14.93 -5.64
C PHE A 116 3.84 13.77 -4.63
N TYR A 117 3.14 12.66 -4.84
CA TYR A 117 3.33 11.46 -4.02
C TYR A 117 4.71 10.86 -4.31
N PRO A 118 5.49 10.48 -3.28
CA PRO A 118 6.70 9.70 -3.48
C PRO A 118 6.44 8.41 -4.28
N TYR A 119 5.32 7.74 -4.01
CA TYR A 119 4.77 6.66 -4.84
C TYR A 119 3.55 7.16 -5.61
N SER A 120 3.77 7.73 -6.80
CA SER A 120 2.71 8.24 -7.67
C SER A 120 2.19 7.13 -8.58
N ARG A 121 0.99 6.60 -8.28
CA ARG A 121 0.32 5.54 -9.04
C ARG A 121 -1.15 5.88 -9.26
N ASN A 122 -1.62 5.78 -10.50
CA ASN A 122 -3.04 5.64 -10.81
C ASN A 122 -3.39 4.13 -10.86
N HIS A 123 -4.34 3.70 -10.05
CA HIS A 123 -4.79 2.32 -9.96
C HIS A 123 -6.30 2.28 -9.67
N ASN A 124 -6.99 1.32 -10.28
CA ASN A 124 -8.44 1.28 -10.33
C ASN A 124 -8.96 -0.16 -10.13
N SER A 125 -10.17 -0.29 -9.60
CA SER A 125 -10.85 -1.57 -9.45
C SER A 125 -11.34 -2.11 -10.80
N MET A 126 -11.53 -3.43 -10.90
CA MET A 126 -11.91 -4.09 -12.15
C MET A 126 -13.27 -3.64 -12.70
N ASP A 127 -14.20 -3.27 -11.81
CA ASP A 127 -15.57 -2.92 -12.17
C ASP A 127 -15.76 -1.42 -12.43
N ALA A 128 -14.74 -0.60 -12.17
CA ALA A 128 -14.82 0.84 -12.33
C ALA A 128 -14.51 1.28 -13.76
N THR A 129 -15.12 2.39 -14.16
CA THR A 129 -14.83 3.04 -15.45
C THR A 129 -13.36 3.48 -15.54
N HIS A 130 -12.82 3.48 -16.76
CA HIS A 130 -11.44 3.92 -17.00
C HIS A 130 -11.28 5.40 -16.64
N GLN A 131 -10.26 5.72 -15.84
CA GLN A 131 -10.18 7.00 -15.12
C GLN A 131 -9.62 8.17 -15.93
N VAL A 132 -8.98 7.88 -17.07
CA VAL A 132 -8.37 8.89 -17.94
C VAL A 132 -8.95 8.71 -19.34
N ARG A 133 -9.31 9.78 -20.04
CA ARG A 133 -9.64 9.65 -21.47
C ARG A 133 -8.39 9.48 -22.33
#